data_AF-A0A2P7REU9-F1
#
_entry.id   AF-A0A2P7REU9-F1
#
_cell.length_a   1.000
_cell.length_b   1.000
_cell.length_c   1.000
_cell.angle_alpha   90.00
_cell.angle_beta   90.00
_cell.angle_gamma   90.00
#
_symmetry.space_group_name_H-M   'P 1'
#
loop_
_entity.id
_entity.type
_entity.pdbx_description
1 polymer ?
#
loop_
_entity_poly.entity_id
_entity_poly.type
_entity_poly.pdbx_seq_one_letter_code
_entity_poly.pdbx_strand_id
1 'polypeptide(L)'
;KISAEFIQSVQGRKDGKLILVTAINPTPAGEGKTTTTVGLGDGLNRIGKKAVICIREASLGPNFGVKGGAAGGGYAQVVPMEDM
;
A
#
# COMPACT_ATOMS: atom_id res chain seq x y z
N LYS A 1 14.34 6.48 -0.70
CA LYS A 1 14.06 6.66 0.75
C LYS A 1 13.90 8.15 1.04
N ILE A 2 13.07 8.53 2.01
CA ILE A 2 12.94 9.93 2.48
C ILE A 2 13.93 10.14 3.63
N SER A 3 14.71 11.21 3.61
CA SER A 3 15.75 11.53 4.62
C SER A 3 15.15 11.92 5.98
N ALA A 4 15.84 11.59 7.07
CA ALA A 4 15.39 11.89 8.43
C ALA A 4 15.26 13.41 8.68
N GLU A 5 16.20 14.20 8.15
CA GLU A 5 16.23 15.66 8.24
C GLU A 5 14.97 16.28 7.63
N PHE A 6 14.54 15.75 6.49
CA PHE A 6 13.31 16.19 5.83
C PHE A 6 12.07 15.85 6.65
N ILE A 7 11.99 14.62 7.18
CA ILE A 7 10.87 14.20 8.05
C ILE A 7 10.78 15.11 9.28
N GLN A 8 11.91 15.49 9.87
CA GLN A 8 11.96 16.40 11.00
C GLN A 8 11.49 17.81 10.60
N SER A 9 11.87 18.30 9.41
CA SER A 9 11.50 19.63 8.93
C SER A 9 9.99 19.82 8.72
N VAL A 10 9.21 18.73 8.59
CA VAL A 10 7.76 18.79 8.31
C VAL A 10 6.86 18.46 9.50
N GLN A 11 7.42 18.18 10.69
CA GLN A 11 6.66 17.79 11.89
C GLN A 11 5.65 18.86 12.36
N GLY A 12 5.84 20.13 11.99
CA GLY A 12 4.90 21.21 12.32
C GLY A 12 3.68 21.31 11.40
N ARG A 13 3.57 20.49 10.36
CA ARG A 13 2.42 20.50 9.44
C ARG A 13 1.22 19.82 10.07
N LYS A 14 0.01 20.27 9.71
CA LYS A 14 -1.22 19.58 10.12
C LYS A 14 -1.33 18.22 9.44
N ASP A 15 -1.76 17.21 10.19
CA ASP A 15 -2.04 15.89 9.66
C ASP A 15 -3.18 15.90 8.63
N GLY A 16 -3.05 15.01 7.65
CA GLY A 16 -4.10 14.71 6.68
C GLY A 16 -5.21 13.83 7.27
N LYS A 17 -6.06 13.30 6.38
CA LYS A 17 -7.05 12.28 6.77
C LYS A 17 -6.40 10.90 6.76
N LEU A 18 -6.64 10.11 7.80
CA LEU A 18 -6.21 8.72 7.89
C LEU A 18 -7.38 7.79 7.55
N ILE A 19 -7.20 6.92 6.57
CA ILE A 19 -8.18 5.91 6.17
C ILE A 19 -7.55 4.53 6.35
N LEU A 20 -8.16 3.71 7.21
CA LEU A 20 -7.72 2.34 7.46
C LEU A 20 -8.52 1.36 6.59
N VAL A 21 -7.83 0.57 5.77
CA VAL A 21 -8.43 -0.53 5.02
C VAL A 21 -8.24 -1.83 5.80
N THR A 22 -9.35 -2.49 6.14
CA THR A 22 -9.36 -3.80 6.80
C THR A 22 -10.16 -4.82 5.98
N ALA A 23 -10.13 -6.08 6.38
CA ALA A 23 -10.91 -7.16 5.79
C ALA A 23 -11.53 -8.02 6.89
N ILE A 24 -12.52 -8.83 6.50
CA ILE A 24 -13.02 -9.92 7.33
C ILE A 24 -11.94 -10.99 7.55
N ASN A 25 -12.25 -12.01 8.34
CA ASN A 25 -11.38 -13.16 8.52
C ASN A 25 -11.00 -13.77 7.16
N PRO A 26 -9.70 -14.08 6.93
CA PRO A 26 -9.24 -14.63 5.67
C PRO A 26 -9.90 -15.95 5.32
N THR A 27 -10.17 -16.13 4.04
CA THR A 27 -10.79 -17.31 3.43
C THR A 27 -9.92 -17.77 2.24
N PRO A 28 -10.06 -19.03 1.78
CA PRO A 28 -9.35 -19.51 0.60
C PRO A 28 -9.67 -18.74 -0.70
N ALA A 29 -10.79 -18.03 -0.77
CA ALA A 29 -11.16 -17.22 -1.94
C ALA A 29 -10.31 -15.95 -2.10
N GLY A 30 -9.75 -15.44 -1.00
CA GLY A 30 -8.99 -14.20 -0.95
C GLY A 30 -9.87 -12.95 -0.94
N GLU A 31 -9.46 -11.96 -0.14
CA GLU A 31 -10.28 -10.76 0.16
C GLU A 31 -9.84 -9.52 -0.62
N GLY A 32 -8.69 -9.57 -1.31
CA GLY A 32 -8.21 -8.44 -2.12
C GLY A 32 -7.85 -7.18 -1.34
N LYS A 33 -7.57 -7.28 -0.02
CA LYS A 33 -7.30 -6.12 0.85
C LYS A 33 -6.28 -5.14 0.28
N THR A 34 -5.11 -5.63 -0.15
CA THR A 34 -4.05 -4.76 -0.69
C THR A 34 -4.45 -4.15 -2.02
N THR A 35 -5.13 -4.89 -2.89
CA THR A 35 -5.68 -4.37 -4.16
C THR A 35 -6.63 -3.20 -3.90
N THR A 36 -7.50 -3.34 -2.89
CA THR A 36 -8.40 -2.25 -2.46
C THR A 36 -7.64 -1.05 -1.91
N THR A 37 -6.57 -1.27 -1.13
CA THR A 37 -5.72 -0.18 -0.64
C THR A 37 -5.10 0.62 -1.78
N VAL A 38 -4.53 -0.06 -2.79
CA VAL A 38 -3.92 0.60 -3.95
C VAL A 38 -4.99 1.33 -4.77
N GLY A 39 -6.07 0.62 -5.14
CA GLY A 39 -7.14 1.19 -5.95
C GLY A 39 -7.88 2.37 -5.28
N LEU A 40 -8.00 2.38 -3.95
CA LEU A 40 -8.52 3.51 -3.20
C LEU A 40 -7.60 4.73 -3.34
N GLY A 41 -6.28 4.54 -3.23
CA GLY A 41 -5.30 5.61 -3.43
C GLY A 41 -5.38 6.20 -4.85
N ASP A 42 -5.44 5.33 -5.86
CA ASP A 42 -5.58 5.73 -7.26
C ASP A 42 -6.89 6.49 -7.50
N GLY A 43 -8.01 5.98 -6.97
CA GLY A 43 -9.32 6.59 -7.05
C GLY A 43 -9.37 7.98 -6.39
N LEU A 44 -8.78 8.13 -5.21
CA LEU A 44 -8.70 9.42 -4.50
C LEU A 44 -7.92 10.46 -5.33
N ASN A 45 -6.79 10.07 -5.91
CA ASN A 45 -6.03 10.94 -6.80
C ASN A 45 -6.82 11.30 -8.07
N ARG A 46 -7.54 10.33 -8.66
CA ARG A 46 -8.39 10.56 -9.84
C ARG A 46 -9.52 11.56 -9.59
N ILE A 47 -10.06 11.65 -8.38
CA ILE A 47 -11.08 12.65 -7.99
C ILE A 47 -10.48 13.95 -7.41
N GLY A 48 -9.17 14.17 -7.58
CA GLY A 48 -8.50 15.42 -7.23
C GLY A 48 -8.07 15.56 -5.76
N LYS A 49 -8.04 14.46 -4.98
CA LYS A 49 -7.47 14.46 -3.62
C LYS A 49 -5.99 14.08 -3.70
N LYS A 50 -5.12 14.82 -3.01
CA LYS A 50 -3.71 14.43 -2.84
C LYS A 50 -3.64 13.26 -1.87
N ALA A 51 -3.52 12.04 -2.38
CA ALA A 51 -3.53 10.82 -1.58
C ALA A 51 -2.23 10.01 -1.75
N VAL A 52 -1.81 9.38 -0.65
CA VAL A 52 -0.69 8.44 -0.59
C VAL A 52 -1.15 7.19 0.15
N ILE A 53 -0.66 6.03 -0.26
CA ILE A 53 -0.93 4.75 0.39
C ILE A 53 0.30 4.29 1.18
N CYS A 54 0.07 3.52 2.25
CA CYS A 54 1.13 2.90 3.03
C CYS A 54 0.87 1.39 3.06
N ILE A 55 1.85 0.61 2.63
CA ILE A 55 1.82 -0.86 2.66
C ILE A 55 3.07 -1.39 3.36
N ARG A 56 3.02 -2.66 3.77
CA ARG A 56 4.18 -3.35 4.36
C ARG A 56 5.02 -3.97 3.24
N GLU A 57 6.34 -3.96 3.44
CA GLU A 57 7.28 -4.75 2.63
C GLU A 57 6.97 -6.25 2.79
N ALA A 58 7.10 -7.00 1.70
CA ALA A 58 6.86 -8.43 1.72
C ALA A 58 8.03 -9.15 2.40
N SER A 59 7.77 -10.29 3.03
CA SER A 59 8.89 -11.17 3.37
C SER A 59 9.39 -11.85 2.10
N LEU A 60 10.71 -11.95 1.95
CA LEU A 60 11.34 -12.67 0.85
C LEU A 60 11.08 -14.20 0.92
N GLY A 61 10.93 -14.77 2.12
CA GLY A 61 10.80 -16.22 2.33
C GLY A 61 9.66 -16.88 1.52
N PRO A 62 8.41 -16.37 1.57
CA PRO A 62 7.29 -16.87 0.79
C PRO A 62 7.50 -16.91 -0.73
N ASN A 63 8.37 -16.07 -1.30
CA ASN A 63 8.66 -16.06 -2.73
C ASN A 63 9.38 -17.33 -3.20
N PHE A 64 10.11 -18.02 -2.31
CA PHE A 64 10.75 -19.31 -2.59
C PHE A 64 9.83 -20.52 -2.38
N GLY A 65 8.56 -20.27 -2.04
CA GLY A 65 7.55 -21.29 -1.79
C GLY A 65 6.29 -21.04 -2.62
N VAL A 66 5.16 -20.84 -1.94
CA VAL A 66 3.82 -20.90 -2.55
C VAL A 66 3.29 -19.53 -3.02
N LYS A 67 3.93 -18.40 -2.65
CA LYS A 67 3.33 -17.08 -2.85
C LYS A 67 4.33 -16.01 -3.28
N GLY A 68 4.30 -15.69 -4.58
CA GLY A 68 4.92 -14.50 -5.15
C GLY A 68 3.87 -13.41 -5.38
N GLY A 69 3.85 -12.39 -4.53
CA GLY A 69 3.06 -11.19 -4.76
C GLY A 69 2.33 -10.65 -3.53
N ALA A 70 2.73 -9.45 -3.12
CA ALA A 70 2.26 -8.82 -1.88
C ALA A 70 1.73 -7.40 -2.06
N ALA A 71 1.90 -6.81 -3.26
CA ALA A 71 1.77 -5.39 -3.52
C ALA A 71 0.50 -5.01 -4.31
N GLY A 72 -0.60 -5.76 -4.15
CA GLY A 72 -1.84 -5.57 -4.90
C GLY A 72 -2.01 -6.61 -6.01
N GLY A 73 -2.79 -6.29 -7.04
CA GLY A 73 -3.02 -7.19 -8.18
C GLY A 73 -3.88 -6.56 -9.27
N GLY A 74 -3.73 -7.05 -10.51
CA GLY A 74 -4.39 -6.47 -11.69
C GLY A 74 -3.87 -5.07 -11.99
N TYR A 75 -4.78 -4.13 -12.30
CA TYR A 75 -4.43 -2.73 -12.56
C TYR A 75 -4.11 -1.90 -11.30
N ALA A 76 -4.33 -2.46 -10.11
CA ALA A 76 -4.08 -1.79 -8.83
C ALA A 76 -2.94 -2.51 -8.10
N GLN A 77 -1.71 -2.13 -8.42
CA GLN A 77 -0.47 -2.70 -7.87
C GLN A 77 0.59 -1.62 -7.63
N VAL A 78 1.45 -1.82 -6.64
CA VAL A 78 2.68 -1.04 -6.47
C VAL A 78 3.79 -1.67 -7.28
N VAL A 79 4.58 -0.83 -7.94
CA VAL A 79 5.67 -1.23 -8.85
C VAL A 79 6.96 -0.48 -8.48
N PRO A 80 8.15 -1.02 -8.81
CA PRO A 80 8.40 -2.34 -9.43
C PRO A 80 8.15 -3.50 -8.45
N MET A 81 7.47 -4.55 -8.90
CA MET A 81 7.07 -5.69 -8.06
C MET A 81 8.22 -6.64 -7.73
N GLU A 82 9.29 -6.62 -8.54
CA GLU A 82 10.46 -7.49 -8.42
C GLU A 82 11.46 -7.00 -7.36
N ASP A 83 11.48 -5.69 -7.09
CA ASP A 83 12.39 -5.05 -6.11
C ASP A 83 11.76 -4.91 -4.71
N MET A 84 10.58 -5.49 -4.51
CA MET A 84 9.72 -5.34 -3.30
C MET A 84 9.79 -6.49 -2.31
#